data_AF-A0A1Y5I0S8-F1
#
_entry.id   AF-A0A1Y5I0S8-F1
#
_cell.length_a   1.000
_cell.length_b   1.000
_cell.length_c   1.000
_cell.angle_alpha   90.00
_cell.angle_beta   90.00
_cell.angle_gamma   90.00
#
_symmetry.space_group_name_H-M   'P 1'
#
loop_
_entity.id
_entity.type
_entity.pdbx_description
1 polymer ?
#
loop_
_entity_poly.entity_id
_entity_poly.type
_entity_poly.pdbx_seq_one_letter_code
_entity_poly.pdbx_strand_id
1 'polypeptide(L)'
;MRSPRRDRAIALGLAAVLGVVASASATRSLDWCANDGQGLSTSLTTSNGTSTNARWKNNFVAELLVGKTLNVAVIWDPGVVKEGKAEPTDSTHPGYATAPSPFVICEDSDPSNTCDDWLGGRDWAIFNEVADRGNFNVRWTLLRGPIGSETYTDLESIITLNYDLSAQWWTDSYERRGQGMVTGRYITDLSRELLVEKEAASKTLNPALMLKPFTWQAWLAFLALTTFHSLCYYYLEFDHFKEEIPSVLEGVLTSWWLSWERFTSGLDAEPRSPHAKALQVIWGMCTLCFTALYTASLAALIIEVSVSNSAINSMSDLQMVGGRVAIFTGDPLKTQLQTSYPWLTMVEVPLATIRATTNIKSFLT
;
A
#
# COMPACT_ATOMS: atom_id res chain seq x y z
N MET A 1 49.73 -17.02 39.70
CA MET A 1 49.07 -18.13 38.97
C MET A 1 47.69 -17.65 38.52
N ARG A 2 47.46 -17.48 37.21
CA ARG A 2 46.15 -17.12 36.65
C ARG A 2 45.21 -18.32 36.83
N SER A 3 44.05 -18.09 37.44
CA SER A 3 43.04 -19.13 37.66
C SER A 3 42.28 -19.40 36.36
N PRO A 4 42.29 -20.64 35.83
CA PRO A 4 41.61 -21.02 34.58
C PRO A 4 40.08 -20.92 34.65
N ARG A 5 39.52 -20.56 35.82
CA ARG A 5 38.08 -20.27 35.99
C ARG A 5 37.70 -18.85 35.56
N ARG A 6 38.62 -17.88 35.60
CA ARG A 6 38.37 -16.48 35.20
C ARG A 6 38.26 -16.31 33.68
N ASP A 7 39.05 -17.06 32.92
CA ASP A 7 39.08 -16.97 31.45
C ASP A 7 37.82 -17.58 30.81
N ARG A 8 37.17 -18.54 31.48
CA ARG A 8 35.93 -19.18 31.01
C ARG A 8 34.69 -18.27 31.11
N ALA A 9 34.63 -17.39 32.12
CA ALA A 9 33.52 -16.44 32.27
C ALA A 9 33.55 -15.33 31.20
N ILE A 10 34.75 -14.90 30.80
CA ILE A 10 34.96 -13.89 29.75
C ILE A 10 34.55 -14.42 28.37
N ALA A 11 34.86 -15.70 28.08
CA ALA A 11 34.47 -16.34 26.83
C ALA A 11 32.94 -16.52 26.70
N LEU A 12 32.24 -16.80 27.81
CA LEU A 12 30.78 -16.92 27.85
C LEU A 12 30.08 -15.56 27.68
N GLY A 13 30.64 -14.47 28.23
CA GLY A 13 30.12 -13.12 28.05
C GLY A 13 30.23 -12.61 26.60
N LEU A 14 31.34 -12.91 25.92
CA LEU A 14 31.57 -12.50 24.52
C LEU A 14 30.67 -13.25 23.52
N ALA A 15 30.38 -14.53 23.77
CA ALA A 15 29.51 -15.34 22.90
C ALA A 15 28.03 -14.90 22.95
N ALA A 16 27.55 -14.44 24.10
CA ALA A 16 26.17 -13.96 24.27
C ALA A 16 25.91 -12.63 23.53
N VAL A 17 26.92 -11.75 23.45
CA VAL A 17 26.82 -10.43 22.78
C VAL A 17 26.79 -10.56 21.26
N LEU A 18 27.50 -11.54 20.68
CA LEU A 18 27.53 -11.76 19.23
C LEU A 18 26.26 -12.43 18.69
N GLY A 19 25.51 -13.16 19.51
CA GLY A 19 24.26 -13.82 19.10
C GLY A 19 23.07 -12.85 18.92
N VAL A 20 23.08 -11.71 19.61
CA VAL A 20 21.95 -10.74 19.61
C VAL A 20 21.99 -9.81 18.40
N VAL A 21 23.15 -9.62 17.76
CA VAL A 21 23.33 -8.69 16.62
C VAL A 21 22.89 -9.29 15.28
N ALA A 22 22.72 -10.61 15.19
CA ALA A 22 22.47 -11.32 13.92
C ALA A 22 21.00 -11.42 13.47
N SER A 23 20.02 -10.98 14.27
CA SER A 23 18.58 -11.21 14.00
C SER A 23 17.76 -9.97 13.65
N ALA A 24 18.37 -8.81 13.45
CA ALA A 24 17.65 -7.59 13.08
C ALA A 24 17.72 -7.34 11.56
N SER A 25 16.86 -8.01 10.78
CA SER A 25 16.57 -7.61 9.40
C SER A 25 15.42 -6.62 9.38
N ALA A 26 15.69 -5.39 8.93
CA ALA A 26 14.68 -4.37 8.69
C ALA A 26 13.92 -4.66 7.38
N THR A 27 12.62 -4.93 7.48
CA THR A 27 11.72 -5.01 6.34
C THR A 27 11.37 -3.60 5.89
N ARG A 28 11.78 -3.19 4.68
CA ARG A 28 11.30 -1.96 4.04
C ARG A 28 9.84 -2.16 3.63
N SER A 29 8.90 -1.45 4.26
CA SER A 29 7.58 -1.22 3.67
C SER A 29 7.68 0.01 2.76
N LEU A 30 7.32 -0.16 1.48
CA LEU A 30 7.08 0.96 0.57
C LEU A 30 5.72 1.56 0.93
N ASP A 31 5.73 2.84 1.33
CA ASP A 31 4.53 3.61 1.63
C ASP A 31 4.05 4.26 0.33
N TRP A 32 2.89 3.82 -0.16
CA TRP A 32 2.33 4.28 -1.44
C TRP A 32 1.63 5.64 -1.32
N CYS A 33 1.31 6.08 -0.09
CA CYS A 33 0.54 7.29 0.18
C CYS A 33 1.39 8.53 0.51
N ALA A 34 2.71 8.40 0.57
CA ALA A 34 3.61 9.54 0.85
C ALA A 34 3.77 10.52 -0.33
N ASN A 35 3.13 10.25 -1.48
CA ASN A 35 3.21 11.08 -2.69
C ASN A 35 2.06 12.09 -2.85
N ASP A 36 1.11 12.17 -1.91
CA ASP A 36 -0.09 13.03 -2.02
C ASP A 36 0.18 14.55 -1.94
N GLY A 37 1.45 14.96 -1.82
CA GLY A 37 1.86 16.38 -1.82
C GLY A 37 2.41 16.90 -3.17
N GLN A 38 2.66 16.02 -4.13
CA GLN A 38 2.95 16.40 -5.52
C GLN A 38 1.63 16.19 -6.26
N GLY A 39 0.89 17.28 -6.49
CA GLY A 39 -0.37 17.21 -7.24
C GLY A 39 -0.18 16.31 -8.46
N LEU A 40 -1.10 15.36 -8.65
CA LEU A 40 -1.12 14.39 -9.75
C LEU A 40 -0.66 15.08 -11.03
N SER A 41 0.65 15.04 -11.28
CA SER A 41 1.20 15.59 -12.49
C SER A 41 0.77 14.58 -13.54
N THR A 42 -0.17 14.98 -14.37
CA THR A 42 -0.58 14.29 -15.60
C THR A 42 0.57 14.06 -16.58
N SER A 43 1.82 14.32 -16.19
CA SER A 43 2.98 13.73 -16.85
C SER A 43 2.96 12.22 -16.59
N LEU A 44 2.39 11.48 -17.55
CA LEU A 44 2.89 10.15 -17.84
C LEU A 44 4.42 10.27 -17.92
N THR A 45 5.12 9.80 -16.90
CA THR A 45 6.49 9.35 -17.06
C THR A 45 6.39 8.17 -18.00
N THR A 46 6.46 8.45 -19.30
CA THR A 46 6.72 7.43 -20.31
C THR A 46 7.96 6.72 -19.82
N SER A 47 7.80 5.50 -19.29
CA SER A 47 8.95 4.63 -19.17
C SER A 47 9.55 4.63 -20.57
N ASN A 48 10.81 5.03 -20.67
CA ASN A 48 11.60 4.87 -21.87
C ASN A 48 11.78 3.37 -22.07
N GLY A 49 10.69 2.69 -22.44
CA GLY A 49 10.73 1.42 -23.10
C GLY A 49 11.45 1.71 -24.40
N THR A 50 12.74 1.43 -24.41
CA THR A 50 13.65 1.42 -25.55
C THR A 50 13.23 0.34 -26.55
N SER A 51 11.95 0.29 -26.92
CA SER A 51 11.52 -0.21 -28.21
C SER A 51 11.76 0.95 -29.19
N THR A 52 13.00 1.06 -29.66
CA THR A 52 13.35 1.93 -30.78
C THR A 52 12.30 1.84 -31.89
N ASN A 53 11.93 2.96 -32.51
CA ASN A 53 11.04 3.05 -33.68
C ASN A 53 11.32 2.00 -34.78
N ALA A 54 12.52 1.42 -34.82
CA ALA A 54 12.90 0.31 -35.68
C ALA A 54 12.06 -0.98 -35.48
N ARG A 55 11.51 -1.26 -34.28
CA ARG A 55 10.77 -2.51 -34.02
C ARG A 55 9.33 -2.49 -34.53
N TRP A 56 8.73 -1.30 -34.65
CA TRP A 56 7.39 -1.11 -35.23
C TRP A 56 7.40 -1.23 -36.75
N LYS A 57 8.48 -0.76 -37.40
CA LYS A 57 8.64 -0.81 -38.86
C LYS A 57 8.71 -2.21 -39.46
N ASN A 58 9.02 -3.24 -38.65
CA ASN A 58 9.08 -4.64 -39.09
C ASN A 58 7.91 -5.49 -38.55
N ASN A 59 6.87 -4.86 -38.02
CA ASN A 59 5.68 -5.56 -37.55
C ASN A 59 4.64 -5.59 -38.67
N PHE A 60 4.39 -6.77 -39.22
CA PHE A 60 3.37 -7.03 -40.25
C PHE A 60 2.01 -6.39 -39.92
N VAL A 61 1.61 -6.35 -38.64
CA VAL A 61 0.35 -5.74 -38.21
C VAL A 61 0.39 -4.22 -38.36
N ALA A 62 1.52 -3.57 -38.09
CA ALA A 62 1.67 -2.13 -38.30
C ALA A 62 1.57 -1.82 -39.80
N GLU A 63 2.24 -2.59 -40.65
CA GLU A 63 2.17 -2.44 -42.12
C GLU A 63 0.74 -2.61 -42.67
N LEU A 64 -0.08 -3.47 -42.08
CA LEU A 64 -1.49 -3.66 -42.48
C LEU A 64 -2.38 -2.45 -42.20
N LEU A 65 -2.00 -1.61 -41.25
CA LEU A 65 -2.78 -0.46 -40.79
C LEU A 65 -2.27 0.87 -41.36
N VAL A 66 -1.03 0.91 -41.89
CA VAL A 66 -0.43 2.12 -42.47
C VAL A 66 -1.38 2.79 -43.47
N GLY A 67 -1.70 4.05 -43.21
CA GLY A 67 -2.56 4.90 -44.05
C GLY A 67 -4.05 4.55 -44.01
N LYS A 68 -4.47 3.53 -43.23
CA LYS A 68 -5.88 3.21 -43.03
C LYS A 68 -6.50 4.10 -41.96
N THR A 69 -7.82 4.18 -41.97
CA THR A 69 -8.60 4.86 -40.94
C THR A 69 -9.40 3.83 -40.18
N LEU A 70 -9.26 3.81 -38.86
CA LEU A 70 -10.04 2.94 -37.97
C LEU A 70 -11.17 3.74 -37.32
N ASN A 71 -12.36 3.17 -37.30
CA ASN A 71 -13.51 3.73 -36.58
C ASN A 71 -13.50 3.17 -35.16
N VAL A 72 -13.35 4.07 -34.19
CA VAL A 72 -13.12 3.73 -32.79
C VAL A 72 -14.24 4.31 -31.95
N ALA A 73 -14.99 3.44 -31.30
CA ALA A 73 -16.03 3.86 -30.38
C ALA A 73 -15.59 3.72 -28.93
N VAL A 74 -15.90 4.73 -28.14
CA VAL A 74 -15.68 4.80 -26.70
C VAL A 74 -16.94 5.28 -26.02
N ILE A 75 -17.10 4.97 -24.74
CA ILE A 75 -18.22 5.41 -23.92
C ILE A 75 -17.79 6.57 -23.04
N TRP A 76 -18.76 7.35 -22.56
CA TRP A 76 -18.51 8.45 -21.65
C TRP A 76 -17.79 8.01 -20.36
N ASP A 77 -16.50 8.36 -20.26
CA ASP A 77 -15.68 8.07 -19.09
C ASP A 77 -14.55 9.11 -18.90
N PRO A 78 -14.14 9.43 -17.65
CA PRO A 78 -12.99 10.31 -17.38
C PRO A 78 -11.68 9.85 -18.03
N GLY A 79 -11.53 8.56 -18.35
CA GLY A 79 -10.38 8.04 -19.08
C GLY A 79 -10.31 8.50 -20.55
N VAL A 80 -11.42 8.91 -21.16
CA VAL A 80 -11.47 9.33 -22.58
C VAL A 80 -11.93 10.78 -22.77
N VAL A 81 -12.70 11.31 -21.83
CA VAL A 81 -13.25 12.68 -21.88
C VAL A 81 -12.28 13.69 -21.23
N LYS A 82 -12.25 14.92 -21.74
CA LYS A 82 -11.51 16.06 -21.15
C LYS A 82 -11.93 16.32 -19.71
N GLU A 83 -10.95 16.64 -18.87
CA GLU A 83 -11.19 17.04 -17.49
C GLU A 83 -12.12 18.27 -17.41
N GLY A 84 -13.07 18.25 -16.48
CA GLY A 84 -14.02 19.35 -16.27
C GLY A 84 -15.25 19.34 -17.19
N LYS A 85 -15.35 18.38 -18.14
CA LYS A 85 -16.58 18.20 -18.92
C LYS A 85 -17.64 17.47 -18.11
N ALA A 86 -18.83 18.05 -18.04
CA ALA A 86 -19.99 17.42 -17.41
C ALA A 86 -20.60 16.36 -18.33
N GLU A 87 -21.13 15.30 -17.73
CA GLU A 87 -21.87 14.27 -18.47
C GLU A 87 -23.08 14.89 -19.18
N PRO A 88 -23.33 14.52 -20.44
CA PRO A 88 -24.46 15.06 -21.17
C PRO A 88 -25.79 14.68 -20.51
N THR A 89 -26.79 15.53 -20.72
CA THR A 89 -28.16 15.32 -20.26
C THR A 89 -29.13 15.53 -21.42
N ASP A 90 -30.40 15.16 -21.23
CA ASP A 90 -31.48 15.44 -22.20
C ASP A 90 -31.56 16.91 -22.62
N SER A 91 -31.16 17.84 -21.74
CA SER A 91 -31.14 19.27 -22.05
C SER A 91 -30.05 19.67 -23.04
N THR A 92 -28.95 18.92 -23.07
CA THR A 92 -27.81 19.16 -23.98
C THR A 92 -27.86 18.27 -25.22
N HIS A 93 -28.42 17.06 -25.09
CA HIS A 93 -28.53 16.05 -26.14
C HIS A 93 -29.93 15.44 -26.05
N PRO A 94 -30.89 15.93 -26.86
CA PRO A 94 -32.27 15.45 -26.79
C PRO A 94 -32.36 13.94 -26.94
N GLY A 95 -33.03 13.28 -25.99
CA GLY A 95 -33.18 11.82 -25.98
C GLY A 95 -32.05 11.07 -25.27
N TYR A 96 -31.05 11.75 -24.71
CA TYR A 96 -29.98 11.15 -23.91
C TYR A 96 -30.47 10.15 -22.85
N ALA A 97 -31.58 10.39 -22.15
CA ALA A 97 -32.05 9.50 -21.09
C ALA A 97 -33.04 8.42 -21.58
N THR A 98 -33.61 8.58 -22.78
CA THR A 98 -34.75 7.78 -23.26
C THR A 98 -34.46 6.99 -24.54
N ALA A 99 -33.43 7.38 -25.28
CA ALA A 99 -33.03 6.70 -26.50
C ALA A 99 -32.39 5.34 -26.18
N PRO A 100 -32.64 4.32 -27.03
CA PRO A 100 -32.02 3.01 -26.88
C PRO A 100 -30.51 3.10 -27.09
N SER A 101 -29.75 2.28 -26.35
CA SER A 101 -28.32 2.08 -26.60
C SER A 101 -28.06 1.41 -27.97
N PRO A 102 -27.01 1.82 -28.72
CA PRO A 102 -26.02 2.83 -28.36
C PRO A 102 -26.51 4.23 -28.72
N PHE A 103 -26.34 5.19 -27.81
CA PHE A 103 -26.63 6.60 -28.07
C PHE A 103 -25.33 7.34 -28.37
N VAL A 104 -25.23 7.96 -29.55
CA VAL A 104 -24.05 8.70 -29.99
C VAL A 104 -24.10 10.13 -29.44
N ILE A 105 -23.04 10.53 -28.74
CA ILE A 105 -22.85 11.88 -28.21
C ILE A 105 -22.12 12.74 -29.25
N CYS A 106 -21.03 12.23 -29.84
CA CYS A 106 -20.31 12.88 -30.93
C CYS A 106 -19.70 11.84 -31.86
N GLU A 107 -19.44 12.23 -33.10
CA GLU A 107 -18.79 11.38 -34.09
C GLU A 107 -17.95 12.22 -35.06
N ASP A 108 -16.68 11.90 -35.23
CA ASP A 108 -15.78 12.63 -36.14
C ASP A 108 -16.18 12.51 -37.62
N SER A 109 -17.06 11.55 -37.96
CA SER A 109 -17.61 11.41 -39.30
C SER A 109 -18.69 12.47 -39.60
N ASP A 110 -19.27 13.10 -38.57
CA ASP A 110 -20.27 14.16 -38.66
C ASP A 110 -19.62 15.55 -38.48
N PRO A 111 -19.52 16.37 -39.54
CA PRO A 111 -18.93 17.71 -39.46
C PRO A 111 -19.69 18.66 -38.52
N SER A 112 -20.94 18.35 -38.18
CA SER A 112 -21.76 19.17 -37.29
C SER A 112 -21.61 18.81 -35.81
N ASN A 113 -20.98 17.67 -35.49
CA ASN A 113 -20.87 17.14 -34.14
C ASN A 113 -19.56 16.36 -33.89
N THR A 114 -18.43 17.03 -34.14
CA THR A 114 -17.07 16.47 -33.99
C THR A 114 -16.69 16.20 -32.53
N CYS A 115 -15.85 15.20 -32.29
CA CYS A 115 -15.46 14.82 -30.92
C CYS A 115 -14.32 15.64 -30.30
N ASP A 116 -13.71 16.56 -31.05
CA ASP A 116 -12.58 17.38 -30.61
C ASP A 116 -12.84 18.14 -29.30
N ASP A 117 -14.07 18.61 -29.08
CA ASP A 117 -14.44 19.35 -27.87
C ASP A 117 -14.64 18.47 -26.64
N TRP A 118 -14.74 17.16 -26.82
CA TRP A 118 -15.09 16.20 -25.77
C TRP A 118 -13.90 15.35 -25.33
N LEU A 119 -13.06 14.90 -26.27
CA LEU A 119 -12.05 13.88 -26.00
C LEU A 119 -10.74 14.47 -25.50
N GLY A 120 -10.16 13.88 -24.44
CA GLY A 120 -8.90 14.36 -23.87
C GLY A 120 -8.46 13.69 -22.56
N GLY A 121 -8.86 12.43 -22.35
CA GLY A 121 -8.44 11.64 -21.21
C GLY A 121 -7.20 10.78 -21.48
N ARG A 122 -6.76 10.04 -20.45
CA ARG A 122 -5.58 9.15 -20.49
C ARG A 122 -5.67 8.10 -21.61
N ASP A 123 -6.78 7.39 -21.71
CA ASP A 123 -6.96 6.25 -22.62
C ASP A 123 -7.03 6.74 -24.07
N TRP A 124 -7.65 7.91 -24.30
CA TRP A 124 -7.61 8.62 -25.59
C TRP A 124 -6.17 8.98 -26.00
N ALA A 125 -5.38 9.55 -25.08
CA ALA A 125 -4.00 9.93 -25.36
C ALA A 125 -3.11 8.71 -25.67
N ILE A 126 -3.29 7.62 -24.91
CA ILE A 126 -2.57 6.36 -25.17
C ILE A 126 -2.91 5.82 -26.56
N PHE A 127 -4.18 5.83 -26.95
CA PHE A 127 -4.58 5.29 -28.23
C PHE A 127 -4.09 6.13 -29.41
N ASN A 128 -4.12 7.45 -29.30
CA ASN A 128 -3.54 8.33 -30.34
C ASN A 128 -2.03 8.12 -30.49
N GLU A 129 -1.30 7.91 -29.40
CA GLU A 129 0.13 7.56 -29.49
C GLU A 129 0.35 6.21 -30.20
N VAL A 130 -0.57 5.25 -30.03
CA VAL A 130 -0.54 3.97 -30.78
C VAL A 130 -0.83 4.21 -32.26
N ALA A 131 -1.77 5.09 -32.59
CA ALA A 131 -2.10 5.47 -33.96
C ALA A 131 -0.93 6.16 -34.67
N ASP A 132 -0.29 7.12 -33.99
CA ASP A 132 0.87 7.85 -34.51
C ASP A 132 2.05 6.90 -34.77
N ARG A 133 2.32 5.96 -33.85
CA ARG A 133 3.38 4.95 -34.04
C ARG A 133 3.03 3.91 -35.10
N GLY A 134 1.75 3.57 -35.22
CA GLY A 134 1.22 2.65 -36.21
C GLY A 134 1.01 3.27 -37.59
N ASN A 135 1.14 4.60 -37.70
CA ASN A 135 0.90 5.38 -38.91
C ASN A 135 -0.49 5.14 -39.52
N PHE A 136 -1.52 5.10 -38.68
CA PHE A 136 -2.92 4.97 -39.08
C PHE A 136 -3.75 6.13 -38.50
N ASN A 137 -4.86 6.45 -39.17
CA ASN A 137 -5.78 7.49 -38.74
C ASN A 137 -6.88 6.90 -37.86
N VAL A 138 -7.43 7.72 -36.96
CA VAL A 138 -8.51 7.34 -36.06
C VAL A 138 -9.70 8.25 -36.29
N ARG A 139 -10.89 7.67 -36.36
CA ARG A 139 -12.17 8.39 -36.27
C ARG A 139 -12.84 8.00 -34.97
N TRP A 140 -13.06 8.97 -34.11
CA TRP A 140 -13.65 8.74 -32.81
C TRP A 140 -15.17 8.85 -32.85
N THR A 141 -15.81 7.99 -32.07
CA THR A 141 -17.22 8.09 -31.73
C THR A 141 -17.34 8.01 -30.21
N LEU A 142 -17.97 9.00 -29.59
CA LEU A 142 -18.28 8.98 -28.17
C LEU A 142 -19.72 8.55 -27.97
N LEU A 143 -19.92 7.52 -27.17
CA LEU A 143 -21.20 6.92 -26.87
C LEU A 143 -21.60 7.17 -25.42
N ARG A 144 -22.90 7.12 -25.15
CA ARG A 144 -23.43 7.10 -23.80
C ARG A 144 -23.05 5.82 -23.05
N GLY A 145 -22.88 5.92 -21.74
CA GLY A 145 -22.85 4.76 -20.87
C GLY A 145 -24.21 4.04 -20.76
N PRO A 146 -24.25 2.83 -20.17
CA PRO A 146 -25.50 2.10 -19.98
C PRO A 146 -26.42 2.79 -18.96
N ILE A 147 -27.72 2.84 -19.26
CA ILE A 147 -28.76 3.36 -18.37
C ILE A 147 -29.80 2.26 -18.06
N GLY A 148 -30.29 2.23 -16.82
CA GLY A 148 -31.39 1.35 -16.42
C GLY A 148 -31.01 -0.12 -16.47
N SER A 149 -31.63 -0.89 -17.38
CA SER A 149 -31.38 -2.33 -17.56
C SER A 149 -30.28 -2.64 -18.57
N GLU A 150 -29.65 -1.63 -19.18
CA GLU A 150 -28.55 -1.81 -20.11
C GLU A 150 -27.30 -2.34 -19.37
N THR A 151 -26.56 -3.25 -19.99
CA THR A 151 -25.32 -3.79 -19.42
C THR A 151 -24.10 -3.33 -20.23
N TYR A 152 -22.94 -3.23 -19.56
CA TYR A 152 -21.68 -2.93 -20.23
C TYR A 152 -21.27 -4.02 -21.23
N THR A 153 -21.61 -5.29 -20.96
CA THR A 153 -21.32 -6.41 -21.87
C THR A 153 -22.12 -6.32 -23.17
N ASP A 154 -23.40 -5.95 -23.10
CA ASP A 154 -24.23 -5.76 -24.29
C ASP A 154 -23.76 -4.55 -25.10
N LEU A 155 -23.42 -3.45 -24.42
CA LEU A 155 -22.89 -2.25 -25.08
C LEU A 155 -21.56 -2.52 -25.80
N GLU A 156 -20.64 -3.27 -25.19
CA GLU A 156 -19.39 -3.66 -25.85
C GLU A 156 -19.63 -4.57 -27.05
N SER A 157 -20.62 -5.47 -26.98
CA SER A 157 -21.03 -6.32 -28.10
C SER A 157 -21.52 -5.47 -29.27
N ILE A 158 -22.39 -4.50 -28.99
CA ILE A 158 -22.91 -3.59 -30.00
C ILE A 158 -21.77 -2.75 -30.61
N ILE A 159 -20.84 -2.27 -29.79
CA ILE A 159 -19.70 -1.49 -30.27
C ILE A 159 -18.82 -2.32 -31.20
N THR A 160 -18.43 -3.53 -30.78
CA THR A 160 -17.54 -4.41 -31.55
C THR A 160 -18.18 -4.97 -32.83
N LEU A 161 -19.52 -4.90 -32.95
CA LEU A 161 -20.23 -5.24 -34.18
C LEU A 161 -20.33 -4.08 -35.18
N ASN A 162 -20.33 -2.83 -34.71
CA ASN A 162 -20.57 -1.65 -35.56
C ASN A 162 -19.31 -0.80 -35.83
N TYR A 163 -18.26 -0.97 -35.01
CA TYR A 163 -17.00 -0.23 -35.09
C TYR A 163 -15.83 -1.20 -35.19
N ASP A 164 -14.69 -0.74 -35.70
CA ASP A 164 -13.52 -1.59 -35.92
C ASP A 164 -12.89 -2.05 -34.59
N LEU A 165 -12.96 -1.20 -33.56
CA LEU A 165 -12.49 -1.49 -32.21
C LEU A 165 -13.10 -0.55 -31.18
N SER A 166 -12.93 -0.90 -29.91
CA SER A 166 -13.19 0.01 -28.79
C SER A 166 -11.93 0.22 -27.96
N ALA A 167 -11.64 1.48 -27.64
CA ALA A 167 -10.38 1.90 -27.01
C ALA A 167 -10.60 2.55 -25.65
N GLN A 168 -11.00 1.74 -24.65
CA GLN A 168 -11.23 2.21 -23.28
C GLN A 168 -11.01 1.08 -22.25
N TRP A 169 -11.43 1.31 -20.99
CA TRP A 169 -11.35 0.40 -19.85
C TRP A 169 -12.24 -0.85 -19.92
N TRP A 170 -12.20 -1.63 -21.00
CA TRP A 170 -12.89 -2.92 -21.02
C TRP A 170 -12.18 -3.96 -20.17
N THR A 171 -12.94 -4.61 -19.29
CA THR A 171 -12.43 -5.75 -18.50
C THR A 171 -12.53 -7.00 -19.35
N ASP A 172 -11.41 -7.71 -19.52
CA ASP A 172 -11.38 -8.97 -20.23
C ASP A 172 -11.96 -10.09 -19.35
N SER A 173 -13.20 -10.47 -19.63
CA SER A 173 -13.95 -11.47 -18.88
C SER A 173 -14.22 -12.72 -19.70
N TYR A 174 -14.44 -13.86 -19.02
CA TYR A 174 -14.82 -15.12 -19.68
C TYR A 174 -16.08 -14.96 -20.54
N GLU A 175 -17.07 -14.20 -20.06
CA GLU A 175 -18.33 -13.94 -20.77
C GLU A 175 -18.09 -13.22 -22.11
N ARG A 176 -17.28 -12.16 -22.11
CA ARG A 176 -16.96 -11.38 -23.32
C ARG A 176 -16.14 -12.18 -24.33
N ARG A 177 -15.16 -12.95 -23.85
CA ARG A 177 -14.43 -13.90 -24.71
C ARG A 177 -15.35 -14.97 -25.29
N GLY A 178 -16.35 -15.42 -24.52
CA GLY A 178 -17.38 -16.35 -24.98
C GLY A 178 -18.25 -15.79 -26.11
N GLN A 179 -18.38 -14.46 -26.20
CA GLN A 179 -19.05 -13.76 -27.30
C GLN A 179 -18.15 -13.56 -28.54
N GLY A 180 -16.90 -14.04 -28.50
CA GLY A 180 -15.94 -13.91 -29.59
C GLY A 180 -15.16 -12.59 -29.59
N MET A 181 -15.28 -11.78 -28.54
CA MET A 181 -14.48 -10.56 -28.39
C MET A 181 -13.02 -10.92 -28.15
N VAL A 182 -12.14 -10.20 -28.84
CA VAL A 182 -10.69 -10.35 -28.70
C VAL A 182 -10.14 -9.06 -28.10
N THR A 183 -9.62 -9.17 -26.88
CA THR A 183 -8.94 -8.06 -26.23
C THR A 183 -7.48 -8.02 -26.68
N GLY A 184 -6.99 -6.82 -26.98
CA GLY A 184 -5.58 -6.58 -27.26
C GLY A 184 -4.70 -6.78 -26.02
N ARG A 185 -3.48 -6.25 -26.07
CA ARG A 185 -2.59 -6.27 -24.90
C ARG A 185 -3.14 -5.37 -23.80
N TYR A 186 -3.17 -5.87 -22.56
CA TYR A 186 -3.55 -5.07 -21.41
C TYR A 186 -2.57 -3.89 -21.21
N ILE A 187 -3.13 -2.68 -21.16
CA ILE A 187 -2.37 -1.44 -20.95
C ILE A 187 -2.37 -1.00 -19.49
N THR A 188 -3.36 -1.43 -18.71
CA THR A 188 -3.52 -1.13 -17.29
C THR A 188 -3.91 -2.41 -16.57
N ASP A 189 -3.18 -2.75 -15.51
CA ASP A 189 -3.62 -3.79 -14.58
C ASP A 189 -4.63 -3.16 -13.61
N LEU A 190 -5.89 -3.55 -13.74
CA LEU A 190 -6.98 -3.08 -12.89
C LEU A 190 -7.52 -4.27 -12.12
N SER A 191 -7.08 -4.41 -10.87
CA SER A 191 -7.72 -5.29 -9.91
C SER A 191 -8.84 -4.55 -9.18
N ARG A 192 -9.87 -5.28 -8.71
CA ARG A 192 -10.87 -4.69 -7.81
C ARG A 192 -10.23 -4.50 -6.45
N GLU A 193 -10.07 -3.25 -6.05
CA GLU A 193 -9.52 -2.87 -4.76
C GLU A 193 -10.64 -2.47 -3.80
N LEU A 194 -10.49 -2.85 -2.53
CA LEU A 194 -11.43 -2.46 -1.49
C LEU A 194 -11.01 -1.09 -0.94
N LEU A 195 -11.86 -0.08 -1.15
CA LEU A 195 -11.70 1.22 -0.51
C LEU A 195 -12.37 1.20 0.87
N VAL A 196 -11.59 1.47 1.91
CA VAL A 196 -12.07 1.52 3.29
C VAL A 196 -11.70 2.87 3.89
N GLU A 197 -12.59 3.45 4.70
CA GLU A 197 -12.23 4.62 5.48
C GLU A 197 -11.22 4.23 6.56
N LYS A 198 -10.08 4.91 6.56
CA LYS A 198 -9.12 4.82 7.66
C LYS A 198 -9.69 5.58 8.86
N GLU A 199 -10.11 4.85 9.88
CA GLU A 199 -10.40 5.48 11.17
C GLU A 199 -9.09 6.00 11.76
N ALA A 200 -8.92 7.32 11.77
CA ALA A 200 -7.84 7.94 12.51
C ALA A 200 -8.02 7.56 14.00
N ALA A 201 -7.23 6.59 14.47
CA ALA A 201 -7.27 6.18 15.86
C ALA A 201 -7.22 7.43 16.75
N SER A 202 -8.12 7.47 17.74
CA SER A 202 -8.20 8.60 18.66
C SER A 202 -6.78 8.94 19.15
N LYS A 203 -6.42 10.23 19.18
CA LYS A 203 -5.13 10.74 19.67
C LYS A 203 -5.00 10.56 21.19
N THR A 204 -5.42 9.43 21.73
CA THR A 204 -5.29 9.10 23.14
C THR A 204 -3.94 8.44 23.35
N LEU A 205 -3.21 8.93 24.35
CA LEU A 205 -1.90 8.40 24.71
C LEU A 205 -2.11 6.98 25.26
N ASN A 206 -1.69 5.97 24.52
CA ASN A 206 -1.73 4.58 24.98
C ASN A 206 -0.40 4.25 25.68
N PRO A 207 -0.34 4.21 27.02
CA PRO A 207 0.90 3.92 27.74
C PRO A 207 1.44 2.51 27.45
N ALA A 208 0.59 1.58 26.98
CA ALA A 208 1.04 0.26 26.55
C ALA A 208 1.97 0.32 25.33
N LEU A 209 1.93 1.40 24.55
CA LEU A 209 2.85 1.63 23.43
C LEU A 209 4.30 1.75 23.89
N MET A 210 4.56 2.16 25.14
CA MET A 210 5.92 2.27 25.69
C MET A 210 6.55 0.90 26.00
N LEU A 211 5.76 -0.14 26.23
CA LEU A 211 6.26 -1.50 26.50
C LEU A 211 6.34 -2.38 25.23
N LYS A 212 5.63 -1.98 24.18
CA LYS A 212 5.57 -2.64 22.87
C LYS A 212 6.89 -2.70 22.07
N PRO A 213 7.89 -1.81 22.23
CA PRO A 213 9.12 -1.85 21.41
C PRO A 213 9.92 -3.14 21.55
N PHE A 214 9.74 -3.85 22.66
CA PHE A 214 10.35 -5.13 22.91
C PHE A 214 9.31 -6.18 23.27
N THR A 215 9.58 -7.41 22.86
CA THR A 215 8.78 -8.57 23.28
C THR A 215 8.99 -8.82 24.77
N TRP A 216 8.03 -9.48 25.42
CA TRP A 216 8.14 -9.84 26.83
C TRP A 216 9.40 -10.70 27.11
N GLN A 217 9.83 -11.52 26.15
CA GLN A 217 11.07 -12.29 26.26
C GLN A 217 12.31 -11.40 26.33
N ALA A 218 12.36 -10.31 25.55
CA ALA A 218 13.47 -9.37 25.57
C ALA A 218 13.53 -8.60 26.90
N TRP A 219 12.37 -8.24 27.47
CA TRP A 219 12.31 -7.66 28.81
C TRP A 219 12.82 -8.61 29.89
N LEU A 220 12.46 -9.89 29.83
CA LEU A 220 12.99 -10.90 30.77
C LEU A 220 14.48 -11.14 30.58
N ALA A 221 14.97 -11.20 29.33
CA ALA A 221 16.39 -11.34 29.05
C ALA A 221 17.19 -10.15 29.60
N PHE A 222 16.64 -8.94 29.48
CA PHE A 222 17.22 -7.74 30.07
C PHE A 222 17.28 -7.82 31.60
N LEU A 223 16.17 -8.16 32.27
CA LEU A 223 16.13 -8.33 33.73
C LEU A 223 17.11 -9.41 34.21
N ALA A 224 17.22 -10.52 33.48
CA ALA A 224 18.18 -11.58 33.77
C ALA A 224 19.62 -11.10 33.61
N LEU A 225 19.92 -10.33 32.56
CA LEU A 225 21.24 -9.78 32.31
C LEU A 225 21.64 -8.72 33.36
N THR A 226 20.71 -7.85 33.76
CA THR A 226 20.91 -6.89 34.85
C THR A 226 21.20 -7.60 36.17
N THR A 227 20.45 -8.67 36.47
CA THR A 227 20.67 -9.46 37.68
C THR A 227 22.02 -10.19 37.64
N PHE A 228 22.38 -10.76 36.49
CA PHE A 228 23.69 -11.38 36.29
C PHE A 228 24.83 -10.38 36.45
N HIS A 229 24.72 -9.19 35.84
CA HIS A 229 25.68 -8.12 35.99
C HIS A 229 25.84 -7.72 37.46
N SER A 230 24.73 -7.47 38.17
CA SER A 230 24.71 -7.14 39.59
C SER A 230 25.42 -8.17 40.45
N LEU A 231 25.17 -9.46 40.25
CA LEU A 231 25.82 -10.53 40.99
C LEU A 231 27.32 -10.60 40.69
N CYS A 232 27.72 -10.44 39.43
CA CYS A 232 29.13 -10.38 39.05
C CYS A 232 29.83 -9.13 39.63
N TYR A 233 29.15 -7.99 39.63
CA TYR A 233 29.64 -6.73 40.18
C TYR A 233 29.86 -6.84 41.69
N TYR A 234 28.85 -7.33 42.42
CA TYR A 234 28.95 -7.61 43.86
C TYR A 234 30.08 -8.59 44.18
N TYR A 235 30.22 -9.66 43.39
CA TYR A 235 31.29 -10.64 43.60
C TYR A 235 32.70 -10.06 43.37
N LEU A 236 32.87 -9.21 42.35
CA LEU A 236 34.16 -8.60 42.02
C LEU A 236 34.58 -7.49 42.99
N GLU A 237 33.62 -6.86 43.67
CA GLU A 237 33.82 -5.80 44.66
C GLU A 237 33.48 -6.25 46.10
N PHE A 238 33.39 -7.57 46.34
CA PHE A 238 32.88 -8.12 47.59
C PHE A 238 33.60 -7.60 48.84
N ASP A 239 34.92 -7.48 48.77
CA ASP A 239 35.73 -7.00 49.89
C ASP A 239 35.40 -5.55 50.25
N HIS A 240 35.17 -4.69 49.27
CA HIS A 240 34.78 -3.29 49.48
C HIS A 240 33.33 -3.16 49.95
N PHE A 241 32.41 -3.95 49.36
CA PHE A 241 31.02 -3.96 49.81
C PHE A 241 30.89 -4.40 51.26
N LYS A 242 31.71 -5.36 51.71
CA LYS A 242 31.72 -5.85 53.09
C LYS A 242 32.24 -4.80 54.08
N GLU A 243 33.14 -3.91 53.65
CA GLU A 243 33.67 -2.82 54.48
C GLU A 243 32.64 -1.70 54.66
N GLU A 244 31.85 -1.40 53.63
CA GLU A 244 30.90 -0.28 53.63
C GLU A 244 29.47 -0.69 54.03
N ILE A 245 29.06 -1.93 53.75
CA ILE A 245 27.70 -2.45 53.99
C ILE A 245 27.78 -3.76 54.79
N PRO A 246 27.33 -3.77 56.06
CA PRO A 246 27.47 -4.93 56.94
C PRO A 246 26.55 -6.12 56.57
N SER A 247 25.46 -5.86 55.84
CA SER A 247 24.50 -6.89 55.41
C SER A 247 24.75 -7.34 53.97
N VAL A 248 24.88 -8.65 53.76
CA VAL A 248 25.06 -9.26 52.44
C VAL A 248 23.85 -9.01 51.52
N LEU A 249 22.64 -9.03 52.08
CA LEU A 249 21.43 -8.79 51.30
C LEU A 249 21.35 -7.33 50.82
N GLU A 250 21.72 -6.38 51.69
CA GLU A 250 21.78 -4.97 51.33
C GLU A 250 22.85 -4.73 50.27
N GLY A 251 24.03 -5.34 50.38
CA GLY A 251 25.06 -5.25 49.35
C GLY A 251 24.62 -5.76 47.97
N VAL A 252 23.89 -6.88 47.93
CA VAL A 252 23.32 -7.41 46.67
C VAL A 252 22.26 -6.47 46.11
N LEU A 253 21.32 -5.98 46.93
CA LEU A 253 20.29 -5.04 46.47
C LEU A 253 20.87 -3.71 46.00
N THR A 254 21.89 -3.19 46.69
CA THR A 254 22.62 -1.99 46.28
C THR A 254 23.35 -2.22 44.97
N SER A 255 24.00 -3.38 44.78
CA SER A 255 24.64 -3.72 43.49
C SER A 255 23.63 -3.82 42.33
N TRP A 256 22.42 -4.29 42.63
CA TRP A 256 21.34 -4.39 41.66
C TRP A 256 20.80 -3.02 41.29
N TRP A 257 20.62 -2.15 42.29
CA TRP A 257 20.27 -0.75 42.09
C TRP A 257 21.32 0.00 41.27
N LEU A 258 22.61 -0.14 41.57
CA LEU A 258 23.69 0.47 40.78
C LEU A 258 23.70 -0.04 39.33
N SER A 259 23.43 -1.33 39.12
CA SER A 259 23.33 -1.92 37.78
C SER A 259 22.14 -1.34 36.99
N TRP A 260 21.03 -1.06 37.68
CA TRP A 260 19.84 -0.42 37.13
C TRP A 260 20.05 1.08 36.88
N GLU A 261 20.70 1.78 37.79
CA GLU A 261 21.03 3.20 37.68
C GLU A 261 21.83 3.48 36.41
N ARG A 262 22.82 2.61 36.11
CA ARG A 262 23.59 2.68 34.87
C ARG A 262 22.73 2.67 33.62
N PHE A 263 21.71 1.82 33.62
CA PHE A 263 20.79 1.67 32.49
C PHE A 263 19.98 2.94 32.26
N THR A 264 19.57 3.61 33.32
CA THR A 264 18.86 4.90 33.27
C THR A 264 19.78 6.11 33.01
N SER A 265 21.05 5.87 32.65
CA SER A 265 22.08 6.92 32.48
C SER A 265 22.38 7.71 33.77
N GLY A 266 22.22 7.07 34.93
CA GLY A 266 22.57 7.65 36.22
C GLY A 266 24.07 7.68 36.50
N LEU A 267 24.45 8.29 37.63
CA LEU A 267 25.83 8.48 38.05
C LEU A 267 26.26 7.30 38.93
N ASP A 268 26.77 6.25 38.28
CA ASP A 268 27.28 5.10 39.02
C ASP A 268 28.57 5.43 39.78
N ALA A 269 28.70 4.87 40.99
CA ALA A 269 29.96 4.87 41.72
C ALA A 269 31.06 4.13 40.93
N GLU A 270 32.23 4.74 40.81
CA GLU A 270 33.35 4.14 40.08
C GLU A 270 33.83 2.85 40.77
N PRO A 271 33.92 1.72 40.04
CA PRO A 271 34.44 0.48 40.62
C PRO A 271 35.93 0.61 40.98
N ARG A 272 36.36 0.05 42.11
CA ARG A 272 37.77 0.14 42.56
C ARG A 272 38.64 -0.95 41.92
N SER A 273 38.07 -2.12 41.65
CA SER A 273 38.74 -3.27 41.05
C SER A 273 38.89 -3.11 39.52
N PRO A 274 40.07 -3.37 38.93
CA PRO A 274 40.27 -3.26 37.48
C PRO A 274 39.37 -4.23 36.68
N HIS A 275 38.97 -5.36 37.27
CA HIS A 275 38.06 -6.32 36.64
C HIS A 275 36.62 -5.83 36.66
N ALA A 276 36.21 -5.17 37.74
CA ALA A 276 34.89 -4.54 37.84
C ALA A 276 34.78 -3.34 36.89
N LYS A 277 35.86 -2.57 36.70
CA LYS A 277 35.94 -1.53 35.65
C LYS A 277 35.71 -2.10 34.25
N ALA A 278 36.33 -3.23 33.92
CA ALA A 278 36.12 -3.89 32.63
C ALA A 278 34.68 -4.40 32.47
N LEU A 279 34.09 -4.99 33.52
CA LEU A 279 32.70 -5.42 33.53
C LEU A 279 31.74 -4.24 33.32
N GLN A 280 32.00 -3.11 33.99
CA GLN A 280 31.22 -1.88 33.89
C GLN A 280 31.26 -1.27 32.48
N VAL A 281 32.41 -1.36 31.77
CA VAL A 281 32.51 -0.93 30.36
C VAL A 281 31.63 -1.81 29.47
N ILE A 282 31.66 -3.13 29.65
CA ILE A 282 30.83 -4.07 28.88
C ILE A 282 29.35 -3.80 29.16
N TRP A 283 28.97 -3.62 30.43
CA TRP A 283 27.60 -3.28 30.81
C TRP A 283 27.14 -1.93 30.26
N GLY A 284 28.02 -0.93 30.26
CA GLY A 284 27.78 0.36 29.62
C GLY A 284 27.48 0.22 28.12
N MET A 285 28.24 -0.61 27.40
CA MET A 285 27.95 -0.88 26.00
C MET A 285 26.62 -1.61 25.80
N CYS A 286 26.30 -2.62 26.62
CA CYS A 286 25.04 -3.34 26.55
C CYS A 286 23.83 -2.43 26.80
N THR A 287 23.90 -1.58 27.82
CA THR A 287 22.82 -0.63 28.17
C THR A 287 22.65 0.45 27.11
N LEU A 288 23.74 0.95 26.51
CA LEU A 288 23.69 1.85 25.36
C LEU A 288 23.03 1.20 24.14
N CYS A 289 23.39 -0.05 23.81
CA CYS A 289 22.77 -0.77 22.72
C CYS A 289 21.26 -1.00 22.97
N PHE A 290 20.89 -1.39 24.19
CA PHE A 290 19.50 -1.65 24.54
C PHE A 290 18.64 -0.38 24.47
N THR A 291 19.13 0.73 25.00
CA THR A 291 18.43 2.03 24.93
C THR A 291 18.30 2.52 23.48
N ALA A 292 19.37 2.42 22.67
CA ALA A 292 19.31 2.79 21.26
C ALA A 292 18.31 1.93 20.47
N LEU A 293 18.31 0.61 20.68
CA LEU A 293 17.35 -0.31 20.06
C LEU A 293 15.91 -0.02 20.51
N TYR A 294 15.71 0.26 21.80
CA TYR A 294 14.40 0.62 22.35
C TYR A 294 13.85 1.87 21.63
N THR A 295 14.66 2.93 21.52
CA THR A 295 14.25 4.17 20.87
C THR A 295 13.99 3.96 19.38
N ALA A 296 14.82 3.18 18.68
CA ALA A 296 14.62 2.88 17.27
C ALA A 296 13.32 2.09 17.02
N SER A 297 13.07 1.03 17.80
CA SER A 297 11.86 0.23 17.70
C SER A 297 10.61 1.02 18.08
N LEU A 298 10.69 1.86 19.12
CA LEU A 298 9.58 2.73 19.51
C LEU A 298 9.25 3.74 18.41
N ALA A 299 10.27 4.35 17.79
CA ALA A 299 10.08 5.29 16.68
C ALA A 299 9.42 4.60 15.47
N ALA A 300 9.88 3.39 15.11
CA ALA A 300 9.27 2.61 14.04
C ALA A 300 7.80 2.30 14.32
N LEU A 301 7.46 1.89 15.55
CA LEU A 301 6.07 1.63 15.96
C LEU A 301 5.20 2.87 15.92
N ILE A 302 5.71 4.03 16.32
CA ILE A 302 4.98 5.31 16.27
C ILE A 302 4.65 5.66 14.81
N ILE A 303 5.62 5.48 13.90
CA ILE A 303 5.40 5.70 12.46
C ILE A 303 4.35 4.71 11.94
N GLU A 304 4.50 3.42 12.20
CA GLU A 304 3.56 2.40 11.73
C GLU A 304 2.14 2.67 12.21
N VAL A 305 1.93 2.90 13.50
CA VAL A 305 0.60 3.18 14.07
C VAL A 305 -0.01 4.46 13.51
N SER A 306 0.80 5.44 13.10
CA SER A 306 0.29 6.63 12.41
C SER A 306 -0.22 6.31 10.99
N VAL A 307 0.32 5.27 10.35
CA VAL A 307 0.03 4.90 8.96
C VAL A 307 -1.01 3.77 8.85
N SER A 308 -1.11 2.83 9.78
CA SER A 308 -1.76 1.52 9.55
C SER A 308 -3.15 1.28 10.16
N ASN A 309 -3.82 2.28 10.75
CA ASN A 309 -5.16 2.05 11.36
C ASN A 309 -6.32 1.95 10.35
N SER A 310 -6.22 1.09 9.34
CA SER A 310 -7.43 0.58 8.67
C SER A 310 -7.93 -0.63 9.46
N ALA A 311 -9.20 -0.59 9.89
CA ALA A 311 -9.83 -1.70 10.59
C ALA A 311 -10.02 -2.94 9.69
N ILE A 312 -9.90 -2.78 8.37
CA ILE A 312 -10.07 -3.84 7.37
C ILE A 312 -8.84 -3.81 6.45
N ASN A 313 -7.98 -4.82 6.56
CA ASN A 313 -6.79 -4.98 5.72
C ASN A 313 -6.88 -6.20 4.81
N SER A 314 -7.90 -7.04 4.99
CA SER A 314 -8.09 -8.28 4.26
C SER A 314 -9.57 -8.61 4.06
N MET A 315 -9.87 -9.49 3.10
CA MET A 315 -11.23 -10.01 2.91
C MET A 315 -11.72 -10.79 4.13
N SER A 316 -10.83 -11.42 4.91
CA SER A 316 -11.19 -12.03 6.20
C SER A 316 -11.65 -11.01 7.23
N ASP A 317 -11.00 -9.85 7.31
CA ASP A 317 -11.42 -8.78 8.22
C ASP A 317 -12.80 -8.27 7.82
N LEU A 318 -13.02 -8.08 6.51
CA LEU A 318 -14.31 -7.68 5.95
C LEU A 318 -15.42 -8.68 6.29
N GLN A 319 -15.12 -9.98 6.23
CA GLN A 319 -16.06 -11.03 6.62
C GLN A 319 -16.45 -10.92 8.10
N MET A 320 -15.48 -10.65 8.99
CA MET A 320 -15.73 -10.50 10.43
C MET A 320 -16.62 -9.31 10.78
N VAL A 321 -16.55 -8.21 10.02
CA VAL A 321 -17.40 -7.02 10.21
C VAL A 321 -18.74 -7.09 9.46
N GLY A 322 -19.12 -8.26 8.92
CA GLY A 322 -20.43 -8.50 8.31
C GLY A 322 -20.48 -8.36 6.79
N GLY A 323 -19.36 -8.11 6.13
CA GLY A 323 -19.19 -8.35 4.70
C GLY A 323 -20.07 -7.52 3.76
N ARG A 324 -20.49 -6.33 4.17
CA ARG A 324 -21.30 -5.44 3.33
C ARG A 324 -20.41 -4.48 2.54
N VAL A 325 -20.54 -4.49 1.21
CA VAL A 325 -19.77 -3.61 0.31
C VAL A 325 -20.69 -2.96 -0.71
N ALA A 326 -20.36 -1.73 -1.12
CA ALA A 326 -20.99 -1.11 -2.28
C ALA A 326 -20.19 -1.39 -3.54
N ILE A 327 -20.89 -1.71 -4.63
CA ILE A 327 -20.34 -1.92 -5.97
C ILE A 327 -21.12 -1.06 -6.95
N PHE A 328 -20.50 -0.64 -8.05
CA PHE A 328 -21.25 0.14 -9.04
C PHE A 328 -22.30 -0.73 -9.76
N THR A 329 -23.45 -0.15 -10.08
CA THR A 329 -24.52 -0.85 -10.80
C THR A 329 -24.03 -1.31 -12.18
N GLY A 330 -24.21 -2.60 -12.47
CA GLY A 330 -23.77 -3.20 -13.73
C GLY A 330 -22.29 -3.56 -13.79
N ASP A 331 -21.60 -3.68 -12.63
CA ASP A 331 -20.19 -4.13 -12.60
C ASP A 331 -20.04 -5.52 -13.26
N PRO A 332 -19.18 -5.66 -14.29
CA PRO A 332 -18.99 -6.92 -15.02
C PRO A 332 -18.41 -8.05 -14.17
N LEU A 333 -17.80 -7.74 -13.01
CA LEU A 333 -17.19 -8.72 -12.11
C LEU A 333 -18.10 -9.10 -10.94
N LYS A 334 -19.30 -8.52 -10.82
CA LYS A 334 -20.25 -8.81 -9.73
C LYS A 334 -20.50 -10.31 -9.58
N THR A 335 -20.86 -11.00 -10.67
CA THR A 335 -21.16 -12.43 -10.66
C THR A 335 -19.97 -13.27 -10.21
N GLN A 336 -18.76 -12.89 -10.64
CA GLN A 336 -17.52 -13.55 -10.24
C GLN A 336 -17.25 -13.34 -8.74
N LEU A 337 -17.39 -12.10 -8.25
CA LEU A 337 -17.25 -11.78 -6.82
C LEU A 337 -18.26 -12.53 -5.96
N GLN A 338 -19.51 -12.63 -6.40
CA GLN A 338 -20.57 -13.42 -5.75
C GLN A 338 -20.22 -14.91 -5.66
N THR A 339 -19.62 -15.45 -6.72
CA THR A 339 -19.21 -16.85 -6.79
C THR A 339 -18.00 -17.12 -5.89
N SER A 340 -17.01 -16.23 -5.90
CA SER A 340 -15.80 -16.35 -5.09
C SER A 340 -16.04 -16.05 -3.60
N TYR A 341 -16.96 -15.15 -3.28
CA TYR A 341 -17.28 -14.72 -1.92
C TYR A 341 -18.80 -14.76 -1.66
N PRO A 342 -19.39 -15.95 -1.43
CA PRO A 342 -20.84 -16.09 -1.23
C PRO A 342 -21.39 -15.36 0.00
N TRP A 343 -20.52 -15.06 0.97
CA TRP A 343 -20.84 -14.33 2.20
C TRP A 343 -20.90 -12.80 2.00
N LEU A 344 -20.43 -12.30 0.86
CA LEU A 344 -20.33 -10.87 0.58
C LEU A 344 -21.69 -10.30 0.18
N THR A 345 -22.20 -9.36 0.97
CA THR A 345 -23.43 -8.64 0.65
C THR A 345 -23.09 -7.40 -0.17
N MET A 346 -23.32 -7.49 -1.48
CA MET A 346 -23.06 -6.39 -2.42
C MET A 346 -24.30 -5.51 -2.61
N VAL A 347 -24.15 -4.22 -2.34
CA VAL A 347 -25.17 -3.19 -2.61
C VAL A 347 -24.79 -2.48 -3.90
N GLU A 348 -25.69 -2.51 -4.89
CA GLU A 348 -25.46 -1.81 -6.16
C GLU A 348 -25.80 -0.33 -6.03
N VAL A 349 -24.85 0.52 -6.43
CA VAL A 349 -24.99 1.97 -6.39
C VAL A 349 -24.67 2.54 -7.78
N PRO A 350 -25.48 3.46 -8.33
CA PRO A 350 -25.17 4.07 -9.62
C PRO A 350 -23.80 4.74 -9.63
N LEU A 351 -23.06 4.61 -10.75
CA LEU A 351 -21.71 5.18 -10.88
C LEU A 351 -21.70 6.71 -10.70
N ALA A 352 -22.74 7.40 -11.16
CA ALA A 352 -22.92 8.84 -10.94
C ALA A 352 -22.97 9.19 -9.44
N THR A 353 -23.67 8.39 -8.63
CA THR A 353 -23.75 8.58 -7.18
C THR A 353 -22.41 8.34 -6.52
N ILE A 354 -21.67 7.30 -6.93
CA ILE A 354 -20.30 7.03 -6.46
C ILE A 354 -19.40 8.24 -6.74
N ARG A 355 -19.41 8.75 -7.98
CA ARG A 355 -18.60 9.89 -8.41
C ARG A 355 -18.95 11.20 -7.69
N ALA A 356 -20.22 11.39 -7.34
CA ALA A 356 -20.69 12.57 -6.61
C ALA A 356 -20.43 12.51 -5.09
N THR A 357 -20.05 11.34 -4.56
CA THR A 357 -19.89 11.15 -3.13
C THR A 357 -18.61 11.80 -2.63
N THR A 358 -18.75 12.79 -1.76
CA THR A 358 -17.64 13.46 -1.07
C THR A 358 -17.41 12.93 0.35
N ASN A 359 -18.36 12.18 0.91
CA ASN A 359 -18.29 11.61 2.25
C ASN A 359 -18.59 10.10 2.21
N ILE A 360 -17.56 9.29 2.50
CA ILE A 360 -17.64 7.82 2.47
C ILE A 360 -18.58 7.27 3.56
N LYS A 361 -18.75 7.96 4.70
CA LYS A 361 -19.62 7.48 5.79
C LYS A 361 -21.09 7.42 5.41
N SER A 362 -21.56 8.44 4.68
CA SER A 362 -22.94 8.48 4.19
C SER A 362 -23.20 7.55 3.01
N PHE A 363 -22.15 6.92 2.46
CA PHE A 363 -22.25 6.12 1.24
C PHE A 363 -22.80 4.71 1.49
N LEU A 364 -22.64 4.18 2.72
CA LEU A 364 -23.02 2.81 3.09
C LEU A 364 -24.15 2.72 4.14
N THR A 365 -24.58 3.87 4.69
CA THR A 365 -25.77 4.02 5.56
C THR A 365 -27.01 4.24 4.73
#